data_AF-A0A392NSC7-F1
#
_entry.id   AF-A0A392NSC7-F1
#
_cell.length_a   1.000
_cell.length_b   1.000
_cell.length_c   1.000
_cell.angle_alpha   90.00
_cell.angle_beta   90.00
_cell.angle_gamma   90.00
#
_symmetry.space_group_name_H-M   'P 1'
#
loop_
_entity.id
_entity.type
_entity.pdbx_description
1 polymer ?
#
loop_
_entity_poly.entity_id
_entity_poly.type
_entity_poly.pdbx_seq_one_letter_code
_entity_poly.pdbx_strand_id
1 'polypeptide(L)'
;VCGQVNEWMVQIRSSARNIGQTAIGRTATVRQRDEEMLEQQRKAEEQYISEVGNLDYTLDAEEFDEDPVIMFDLTPLYRACHIHDLLGIREKFREYYYTNRLLQLNSDLEISSAQPFVESYQTFFAQIAGFFIVEDRVLRTAGVLLVADQVETMWETAVAKMTSVLEEQFSSMESATHLLLVKDYVTLFGSTLRQYGHDIGTLLDVLDSSHGKYHQLLLEECRQQIVDVLSNDSYDQMLIKKETDYENVVLSFNLQTSDIMPDFPYVAPFSSMVPDVCRIVRSFIKGSVDYLSHGIGINMNVFDVVRKYLDKFLIDVLNATLL
;
A
#
# COMPACT_ATOMS: atom_id res chain seq x y z
N VAL A 1 -34.86 6.83 24.67
CA VAL A 1 -33.76 5.84 24.59
C VAL A 1 -33.32 5.62 23.15
N CYS A 2 -34.21 5.27 22.21
CA CYS A 2 -33.84 5.16 20.79
C CYS A 2 -33.25 6.46 20.20
N GLY A 3 -33.71 7.65 20.62
CA GLY A 3 -33.13 8.92 20.17
C GLY A 3 -31.63 9.09 20.49
N GLN A 4 -31.19 8.68 21.68
CA GLN A 4 -29.77 8.77 22.08
C GLN A 4 -28.89 7.76 21.32
N VAL A 5 -29.41 6.56 21.04
CA VAL A 5 -28.70 5.58 20.21
C VAL A 5 -28.58 6.06 18.76
N ASN A 6 -29.62 6.72 18.24
CA ASN A 6 -29.59 7.23 16.88
C ASN A 6 -28.61 8.39 16.73
N GLU A 7 -28.59 9.30 17.70
CA GLU A 7 -27.59 10.37 17.77
C GLU A 7 -26.17 9.80 17.85
N TRP A 8 -25.97 8.79 18.71
CA TRP A 8 -24.71 8.06 18.79
C TRP A 8 -24.33 7.38 17.47
N MET A 9 -25.27 6.72 16.78
CA MET A 9 -25.02 6.08 15.47
C MET A 9 -24.61 7.09 14.40
N VAL A 10 -25.13 8.32 14.45
CA VAL A 10 -24.71 9.41 13.55
C VAL A 10 -23.31 9.89 13.90
N GLN A 11 -23.04 10.11 15.19
CA GLN A 11 -21.73 10.56 15.67
C GLN A 11 -20.62 9.55 15.41
N ILE A 12 -20.88 8.26 15.62
CA ILE A 12 -19.88 7.22 15.40
C ILE A 12 -19.61 7.03 13.91
N ARG A 13 -20.64 7.14 13.05
CA ARG A 13 -20.47 7.11 11.58
C ARG A 13 -19.63 8.28 11.08
N SER A 14 -19.82 9.49 11.61
CA SER A 14 -19.01 10.65 11.22
C SER A 14 -17.56 10.58 11.73
N SER A 15 -17.34 9.86 12.83
CA SER A 15 -16.01 9.65 13.41
C SER A 15 -15.26 8.45 12.82
N ALA A 16 -15.97 7.53 12.14
CA ALA A 16 -15.41 6.29 11.62
C ALA A 16 -14.21 6.53 10.70
N ARG A 17 -14.29 7.51 9.78
CA ARG A 17 -13.13 7.88 8.95
C ARG A 17 -11.88 8.19 9.76
N ASN A 18 -12.00 8.96 10.84
CA ASN A 18 -10.84 9.33 11.66
C ASN A 18 -10.30 8.13 12.45
N ILE A 19 -11.19 7.25 12.92
CA ILE A 19 -10.85 5.97 13.58
C ILE A 19 -10.02 5.12 12.61
N GLY A 20 -10.53 4.88 11.40
CA GLY A 20 -9.84 4.05 10.42
C GLY A 20 -8.54 4.67 9.93
N GLN A 21 -8.50 5.99 9.69
CA GLN A 21 -7.26 6.67 9.30
C GLN A 21 -6.18 6.58 10.38
N THR A 22 -6.57 6.68 11.65
CA THR A 22 -5.64 6.52 12.77
C THR A 22 -5.12 5.08 12.84
N ALA A 23 -5.99 4.09 12.70
CA ALA A 23 -5.62 2.68 12.72
C ALA A 23 -4.67 2.31 11.56
N ILE A 24 -5.01 2.71 10.33
CA ILE A 24 -4.18 2.49 9.15
C ILE A 24 -2.84 3.21 9.28
N GLY A 25 -2.84 4.44 9.80
CA GLY A 25 -1.62 5.20 10.06
C GLY A 25 -0.68 4.49 11.04
N ARG A 26 -1.21 3.86 12.10
CA ARG A 26 -0.40 3.04 13.01
C ARG A 26 0.19 1.83 12.30
N THR A 27 -0.61 1.09 11.54
CA THR A 27 -0.11 -0.04 10.74
C THR A 27 1.00 0.38 9.78
N ALA A 28 0.89 1.57 9.18
CA ALA A 28 1.94 2.12 8.32
C ALA A 28 3.23 2.40 9.09
N THR A 29 3.14 2.97 10.30
CA THR A 29 4.32 3.21 11.16
C THR A 29 4.99 1.92 11.63
N VAL A 30 4.21 0.87 11.90
CA VAL A 30 4.74 -0.45 12.29
C VAL A 30 5.51 -1.04 11.11
N ARG A 31 4.88 -1.09 9.93
CA ARG A 31 5.53 -1.57 8.70
C ARG A 31 6.83 -0.79 8.39
N GLN A 32 6.84 0.53 8.58
CA GLN A 32 8.06 1.32 8.38
C GLN A 32 9.17 0.94 9.36
N ARG A 33 8.84 0.71 10.64
CA ARG A 33 9.83 0.27 11.65
C ARG A 33 10.38 -1.11 11.32
N ASP A 34 9.53 -2.03 10.86
CA ASP A 34 9.95 -3.38 10.44
C ASP A 34 10.91 -3.30 9.23
N GLU A 35 10.60 -2.47 8.24
CA GLU A 35 11.48 -2.22 7.09
C GLU A 35 12.83 -1.59 7.50
N GLU A 36 12.82 -0.64 8.43
CA GLU A 36 14.04 -0.02 8.97
C GLU A 36 14.90 -1.03 9.75
N MET A 37 14.26 -1.90 10.54
CA MET A 37 14.93 -2.98 11.28
C MET A 37 15.60 -3.99 10.33
N LEU A 38 14.89 -4.41 9.29
CA LEU A 38 15.43 -5.32 8.27
C LEU A 38 16.62 -4.72 7.53
N GLU A 39 16.56 -3.43 7.21
CA GLU A 39 17.68 -2.74 6.55
C GLU A 39 18.88 -2.59 7.49
N GLN A 40 18.66 -2.35 8.79
CA GLN A 40 19.73 -2.36 9.78
C GLN A 40 20.37 -3.75 9.91
N GLN A 41 19.56 -4.80 9.93
CA GLN A 41 20.04 -6.18 9.95
C GLN A 41 20.90 -6.48 8.71
N ARG A 42 20.44 -6.12 7.51
CA ARG A 42 21.19 -6.32 6.26
C ARG A 42 22.54 -5.58 6.28
N LYS A 43 22.56 -4.34 6.76
CA LYS A 43 23.81 -3.57 6.92
C LYS A 43 24.75 -4.20 7.93
N ALA A 44 24.23 -4.73 9.03
CA ALA A 44 25.04 -5.46 10.02
C ALA A 44 25.62 -6.74 9.41
N GLU A 45 24.84 -7.49 8.62
CA GLU A 45 25.30 -8.69 7.90
C GLU A 45 26.37 -8.36 6.84
N GLU A 46 26.19 -7.29 6.08
CA GLU A 46 27.18 -6.82 5.08
C GLU A 46 28.49 -6.34 5.75
N GLN A 47 28.40 -5.68 6.91
CA GLN A 47 29.57 -5.31 7.71
C GLN A 47 30.24 -6.54 8.35
N TYR A 48 29.45 -7.53 8.75
CA TYR A 48 29.94 -8.80 9.32
C TYR A 48 30.67 -9.67 8.29
N ILE A 49 30.28 -9.62 7.01
CA ILE A 49 31.02 -10.27 5.91
C ILE A 49 32.39 -9.62 5.67
N SER A 50 32.61 -8.38 6.17
CA SER A 50 33.88 -7.65 6.06
C SER A 50 34.81 -7.79 7.29
N GLU A 51 34.31 -8.20 8.47
CA GLU A 51 35.12 -8.40 9.69
C GLU A 51 34.77 -9.73 10.37
N VAL A 52 35.72 -10.67 10.35
CA VAL A 52 35.62 -11.94 11.08
C VAL A 52 35.63 -11.68 12.60
N GLY A 53 34.50 -11.92 13.27
CA GLY A 53 34.50 -12.43 14.66
C GLY A 53 33.53 -11.80 15.66
N ASN A 54 32.59 -12.64 16.12
CA ASN A 54 31.97 -12.71 17.47
C ASN A 54 30.96 -11.64 17.97
N LEU A 55 29.71 -12.10 18.12
CA LEU A 55 28.94 -12.31 19.38
C LEU A 55 27.62 -11.53 19.57
N ASP A 56 26.68 -12.28 20.17
CA ASP A 56 25.47 -11.96 20.95
C ASP A 56 24.25 -11.36 20.23
N TYR A 57 23.29 -12.25 19.93
CA TYR A 57 21.90 -11.86 19.76
C TYR A 57 21.31 -11.53 21.13
N THR A 58 21.24 -10.24 21.46
CA THR A 58 20.30 -9.79 22.47
C THR A 58 18.93 -9.75 21.79
N LEU A 59 18.11 -10.76 22.07
CA LEU A 59 16.68 -10.72 21.77
C LEU A 59 16.07 -9.65 22.68
N ASP A 60 15.96 -8.42 22.19
CA ASP A 60 15.01 -7.48 22.76
C ASP A 60 13.63 -8.09 22.51
N ALA A 61 13.05 -8.63 23.58
CA ALA A 61 11.65 -8.99 23.59
C ALA A 61 10.88 -7.69 23.39
N GLU A 62 10.32 -7.52 22.18
CA GLU A 62 9.41 -6.43 21.89
C GLU A 62 8.30 -6.45 22.94
N GLU A 63 8.28 -5.42 23.78
CA GLU A 63 7.09 -5.08 24.54
C GLU A 63 5.98 -4.86 23.50
N PHE A 64 4.99 -5.75 23.48
CA PHE A 64 3.71 -5.52 22.83
C PHE A 64 3.17 -4.21 23.42
N ASP A 65 3.37 -3.11 22.71
CA ASP A 65 2.85 -1.81 23.09
C ASP A 65 1.31 -1.98 23.08
N GLU A 66 0.75 -2.15 24.28
CA GLU A 66 -0.69 -2.34 24.46
C GLU A 66 -1.40 -1.19 23.75
N ASP A 67 -2.15 -1.55 22.72
CA ASP A 67 -2.90 -0.69 21.83
C ASP A 67 -3.48 0.51 22.60
N PRO A 68 -2.99 1.76 22.39
CA PRO A 68 -3.65 2.92 22.95
C PRO A 68 -5.00 3.02 22.24
N VAL A 69 -5.97 2.34 22.84
CA VAL A 69 -7.27 1.97 22.30
C VAL A 69 -7.85 3.17 21.56
N ILE A 70 -8.30 2.98 20.33
CA ILE A 70 -9.10 4.00 19.67
C ILE A 70 -10.38 4.16 20.50
N MET A 71 -10.40 5.16 21.39
CA MET A 71 -11.42 5.34 22.41
C MET A 71 -12.58 6.16 21.83
N PHE A 72 -13.70 5.49 21.60
CA PHE A 72 -15.00 6.12 21.37
C PHE A 72 -16.00 5.64 22.42
N ASP A 73 -16.92 6.53 22.80
CA ASP A 73 -17.86 6.26 23.88
C ASP A 73 -18.97 5.31 23.43
N LEU A 74 -19.06 4.14 24.06
CA LEU A 74 -20.13 3.15 23.86
C LEU A 74 -21.22 3.23 24.95
N THR A 75 -21.12 4.17 25.89
CA THR A 75 -22.07 4.32 27.01
C THR A 75 -23.52 4.46 26.54
N PRO A 76 -23.86 5.27 25.50
CA PRO A 76 -25.24 5.37 25.02
C PRO A 76 -25.77 4.01 24.52
N LEU A 77 -24.92 3.22 23.89
CA LEU A 77 -25.25 1.90 23.37
C LEU A 77 -25.48 0.91 24.50
N TYR A 78 -24.55 0.80 25.45
CA TYR A 78 -24.68 -0.11 26.60
C TYR A 78 -25.92 0.21 27.44
N ARG A 79 -26.20 1.50 27.66
CA ARG A 79 -27.41 1.92 28.35
C ARG A 79 -28.66 1.46 27.62
N ALA A 80 -28.68 1.56 26.30
CA ALA A 80 -29.78 1.06 25.50
C ALA A 80 -29.90 -0.47 25.57
N CYS A 81 -28.81 -1.22 25.47
CA CYS A 81 -28.82 -2.67 25.68
C CYS A 81 -29.46 -3.03 27.02
N HIS A 82 -29.00 -2.40 28.11
CA HIS A 82 -29.50 -2.66 29.46
C HIS A 82 -31.01 -2.36 29.60
N ILE A 83 -31.48 -1.25 29.03
CA ILE A 83 -32.91 -0.89 29.07
C ILE A 83 -33.75 -1.89 28.28
N HIS A 84 -33.32 -2.29 27.07
CA HIS A 84 -34.10 -3.23 26.24
C HIS A 84 -34.08 -4.65 26.82
N ASP A 85 -33.01 -5.03 27.53
CA ASP A 85 -32.94 -6.26 28.31
C ASP A 85 -33.99 -6.25 29.45
N LEU A 86 -34.06 -5.18 30.24
CA LEU A 86 -35.04 -5.04 31.33
C LEU A 86 -36.48 -5.02 30.82
N LEU A 87 -36.71 -4.50 29.62
CA LEU A 87 -38.03 -4.44 28.99
C LEU A 87 -38.43 -5.75 28.28
N GLY A 88 -37.54 -6.76 28.21
CA GLY A 88 -37.83 -8.04 27.53
C GLY A 88 -37.96 -7.92 26.01
N ILE A 89 -37.41 -6.86 25.41
CA ILE A 89 -37.48 -6.57 23.96
C ILE A 89 -36.09 -6.52 23.30
N ARG A 90 -35.12 -7.22 23.87
CA ARG A 90 -33.73 -7.28 23.39
C ARG A 90 -33.62 -7.62 21.91
N GLU A 91 -34.30 -8.69 21.46
CA GLU A 91 -34.19 -9.14 20.06
C GLU A 91 -34.62 -8.08 19.05
N LYS A 92 -35.68 -7.30 19.36
CA LYS A 92 -36.09 -6.17 18.52
C LYS A 92 -35.02 -5.09 18.43
N PHE A 93 -34.30 -4.83 19.53
CA PHE A 93 -33.21 -3.85 19.54
C PHE A 93 -31.98 -4.35 18.78
N ARG A 94 -31.68 -5.65 18.84
CA ARG A 94 -30.60 -6.27 18.07
C ARG A 94 -30.86 -6.16 16.57
N GLU A 95 -32.05 -6.55 16.13
CA GLU A 95 -32.47 -6.43 14.73
C GLU A 95 -32.45 -4.97 14.27
N TYR A 96 -32.92 -4.05 15.12
CA TYR A 96 -32.86 -2.63 14.86
C TYR A 96 -31.42 -2.13 14.67
N TYR A 97 -30.51 -2.46 15.60
CA TYR A 97 -29.10 -2.07 15.53
C TYR A 97 -28.44 -2.60 14.26
N TYR A 98 -28.54 -3.91 14.02
CA TYR A 98 -27.96 -4.56 12.84
C TYR A 98 -28.46 -3.95 11.53
N THR A 99 -29.78 -3.78 11.40
CA THR A 99 -30.38 -3.22 10.18
C THR A 99 -29.91 -1.79 9.93
N ASN A 100 -29.82 -0.96 10.96
CA ASN A 100 -29.34 0.42 10.80
C ASN A 100 -27.85 0.47 10.44
N ARG A 101 -27.02 -0.36 11.08
CA ARG A 101 -25.58 -0.41 10.78
C ARG A 101 -25.31 -0.97 9.38
N LEU A 102 -26.05 -1.97 8.94
CA LEU A 102 -25.98 -2.48 7.56
C LEU A 102 -26.40 -1.41 6.54
N LEU A 103 -27.45 -0.63 6.81
CA LEU A 103 -27.85 0.49 5.95
C LEU A 103 -26.77 1.58 5.88
N GLN A 104 -26.13 1.89 7.01
CA GLN A 104 -25.03 2.85 7.05
C GLN A 104 -23.82 2.34 6.26
N LEU A 105 -23.45 1.06 6.43
CA LEU A 105 -22.38 0.43 5.67
C LEU A 105 -22.65 0.48 4.17
N ASN A 106 -23.82 0.02 3.73
CA ASN A 106 -24.18 0.04 2.30
C ASN A 106 -24.13 1.46 1.73
N SER A 107 -24.55 2.46 2.50
CA SER A 107 -24.45 3.86 2.09
C SER A 107 -22.99 4.37 2.05
N ASP A 108 -22.12 3.91 2.95
CA ASP A 108 -20.71 4.31 2.99
C ASP A 108 -19.86 3.59 1.93
N LEU A 109 -20.35 2.46 1.42
CA LEU A 109 -19.72 1.69 0.33
C LEU A 109 -19.99 2.27 -1.08
N GLU A 110 -20.90 3.23 -1.20
CA GLU A 110 -21.15 3.91 -2.47
C GLU A 110 -20.12 5.03 -2.70
N ILE A 111 -19.40 4.94 -3.81
CA ILE A 111 -18.43 5.95 -4.22
C ILE A 111 -19.11 6.96 -5.14
N SER A 112 -18.93 8.24 -4.82
CA SER A 112 -19.39 9.30 -5.71
C SER A 112 -18.50 9.35 -6.96
N SER A 113 -19.11 9.22 -8.14
CA SER A 113 -18.43 9.44 -9.42
C SER A 113 -18.06 10.91 -9.69
N ALA A 114 -18.43 11.83 -8.80
CA ALA A 114 -18.17 13.26 -8.96
C ALA A 114 -16.71 13.64 -8.64
N GLN A 115 -15.98 12.81 -7.88
CA GLN A 115 -14.58 13.06 -7.53
C GLN A 115 -13.69 11.95 -8.10
N PRO A 116 -12.47 12.29 -8.56
CA PRO A 116 -11.50 11.27 -8.98
C PRO A 116 -11.23 10.29 -7.84
N PHE A 117 -11.17 8.99 -8.16
CA PHE A 117 -10.94 7.95 -7.16
C PHE A 117 -9.59 8.12 -6.44
N VAL A 118 -8.55 8.57 -7.16
CA VAL A 118 -7.21 8.86 -6.61
C VAL A 118 -7.25 9.93 -5.51
N GLU A 119 -8.27 10.79 -5.46
CA GLU A 119 -8.40 11.81 -4.41
C GLU A 119 -9.23 11.33 -3.22
N SER A 120 -10.00 10.24 -3.38
CA SER A 120 -11.01 9.81 -2.40
C SER A 120 -10.74 8.43 -1.79
N TYR A 121 -9.93 7.57 -2.42
CA TYR A 121 -9.69 6.19 -1.99
C TYR A 121 -9.27 6.07 -0.52
N GLN A 122 -8.40 6.96 -0.03
CA GLN A 122 -7.96 6.94 1.36
C GLN A 122 -9.12 7.14 2.33
N THR A 123 -9.99 8.11 2.03
CA THR A 123 -11.16 8.42 2.86
C THR A 123 -12.19 7.30 2.81
N PHE A 124 -12.37 6.67 1.64
CA PHE A 124 -13.26 5.53 1.43
C PHE A 124 -12.83 4.33 2.28
N PHE A 125 -11.60 3.84 2.12
CA PHE A 125 -11.09 2.71 2.90
C PHE A 125 -10.97 3.04 4.40
N ALA A 126 -10.63 4.27 4.78
CA ALA A 126 -10.60 4.69 6.18
C ALA A 126 -12.00 4.68 6.82
N GLN A 127 -13.04 5.10 6.09
CA GLN A 127 -14.42 5.02 6.59
C GLN A 127 -14.83 3.56 6.87
N ILE A 128 -14.51 2.65 5.95
CA ILE A 128 -14.81 1.22 6.07
C ILE A 128 -14.02 0.60 7.23
N ALA A 129 -12.72 0.88 7.33
CA ALA A 129 -11.89 0.37 8.43
C ALA A 129 -12.45 0.83 9.79
N GLY A 130 -12.80 2.11 9.90
CA GLY A 130 -13.40 2.65 11.12
C GLY A 130 -14.75 2.01 11.46
N PHE A 131 -15.58 1.70 10.46
CA PHE A 131 -16.84 0.98 10.67
C PHE A 131 -16.58 -0.39 11.32
N PHE A 132 -15.68 -1.19 10.76
CA PHE A 132 -15.40 -2.54 11.27
C PHE A 132 -14.69 -2.53 12.63
N ILE A 133 -13.79 -1.58 12.89
CA ILE A 133 -13.18 -1.40 14.23
C ILE A 133 -14.24 -1.09 15.28
N VAL A 134 -15.25 -0.29 14.93
CA VAL A 134 -16.39 0.01 15.81
C VAL A 134 -17.22 -1.24 16.07
N GLU A 135 -17.62 -1.96 15.03
CA GLU A 135 -18.44 -3.18 15.17
C GLU A 135 -17.72 -4.27 15.93
N ASP A 136 -16.42 -4.43 15.72
CA ASP A 136 -15.58 -5.38 16.42
C ASP A 136 -15.50 -5.06 17.93
N ARG A 137 -15.39 -3.78 18.30
CA ARG A 137 -15.51 -3.37 19.71
C ARG A 137 -16.90 -3.68 20.27
N VAL A 138 -17.96 -3.35 19.53
CA VAL A 138 -19.34 -3.63 19.93
C VAL A 138 -19.58 -5.14 20.12
N LEU A 139 -19.07 -5.97 19.22
CA LEU A 139 -19.14 -7.42 19.28
C LEU A 139 -18.48 -7.96 20.55
N ARG A 140 -17.33 -7.41 20.94
CA ARG A 140 -16.61 -7.83 22.14
C ARG A 140 -17.24 -7.36 23.45
N THR A 141 -17.87 -6.19 23.48
CA THR A 141 -18.21 -5.53 24.76
C THR A 141 -19.70 -5.27 25.00
N ALA A 142 -20.55 -5.23 23.96
CA ALA A 142 -21.98 -4.94 24.10
C ALA A 142 -22.84 -6.19 24.41
N GLY A 143 -22.20 -7.27 24.87
CA GLY A 143 -22.83 -8.58 25.04
C GLY A 143 -23.36 -9.12 23.71
N VAL A 144 -24.45 -9.90 23.75
CA VAL A 144 -25.09 -10.47 22.55
C VAL A 144 -25.93 -9.42 21.79
N LEU A 145 -25.43 -8.19 21.60
CA LEU A 145 -26.10 -7.19 20.76
C LEU A 145 -25.93 -7.56 19.28
N LEU A 146 -24.68 -7.86 18.91
CA LEU A 146 -24.23 -8.25 17.58
C LEU A 146 -23.66 -9.67 17.65
N VAL A 147 -23.81 -10.46 16.59
CA VAL A 147 -23.25 -11.83 16.50
C VAL A 147 -22.17 -11.86 15.44
N ALA A 148 -21.19 -12.76 15.61
CA ALA A 148 -20.11 -12.96 14.64
C ALA A 148 -20.65 -13.14 13.21
N ASP A 149 -21.65 -13.98 12.99
CA ASP A 149 -22.26 -14.22 11.67
C ASP A 149 -22.81 -12.95 11.00
N GLN A 150 -23.33 -12.01 11.80
CA GLN A 150 -23.83 -10.72 11.31
C GLN A 150 -22.68 -9.79 10.89
N VAL A 151 -21.58 -9.79 11.64
CA VAL A 151 -20.36 -9.05 11.28
C VAL A 151 -19.75 -9.63 10.02
N GLU A 152 -19.71 -10.95 9.91
CA GLU A 152 -19.20 -11.65 8.73
C GLU A 152 -20.03 -11.31 7.49
N THR A 153 -21.36 -11.34 7.60
CA THR A 153 -22.26 -10.94 6.49
C THR A 153 -22.00 -9.49 6.05
N MET A 154 -21.80 -8.57 7.00
CA MET A 154 -21.44 -7.18 6.69
C MET A 154 -20.07 -7.10 6.01
N TRP A 155 -19.10 -7.88 6.48
CA TRP A 155 -17.75 -7.94 5.92
C TRP A 155 -17.74 -8.49 4.49
N GLU A 156 -18.40 -9.62 4.23
CA GLU A 156 -18.55 -10.21 2.89
C GLU A 156 -19.17 -9.20 1.91
N THR A 157 -20.20 -8.47 2.34
CA THR A 157 -20.84 -7.42 1.54
C THR A 157 -19.86 -6.29 1.21
N ALA A 158 -19.10 -5.83 2.21
CA ALA A 158 -18.12 -4.77 2.05
C ALA A 158 -16.98 -5.20 1.11
N VAL A 159 -16.43 -6.41 1.31
CA VAL A 159 -15.34 -6.96 0.48
C VAL A 159 -15.79 -7.13 -0.96
N ALA A 160 -16.98 -7.66 -1.22
CA ALA A 160 -17.51 -7.81 -2.57
C ALA A 160 -17.60 -6.45 -3.29
N LYS A 161 -18.12 -5.42 -2.59
CA LYS A 161 -18.24 -4.07 -3.17
C LYS A 161 -16.89 -3.38 -3.35
N MET A 162 -15.98 -3.47 -2.37
CA MET A 162 -14.62 -2.94 -2.48
C MET A 162 -13.83 -3.60 -3.62
N THR A 163 -13.98 -4.92 -3.78
CA THR A 163 -13.38 -5.70 -4.89
C THR A 163 -13.88 -5.18 -6.23
N SER A 164 -15.20 -5.09 -6.41
CA SER A 164 -15.80 -4.59 -7.65
C SER A 164 -15.35 -3.16 -7.99
N VAL A 165 -15.24 -2.28 -6.98
CA VAL A 165 -14.71 -0.93 -7.14
C VAL A 165 -13.25 -0.98 -7.61
N LEU A 166 -12.39 -1.74 -6.93
CA LEU A 166 -10.97 -1.80 -7.24
C LEU A 166 -10.73 -2.33 -8.66
N GLU A 167 -11.45 -3.37 -9.08
CA GLU A 167 -11.37 -3.91 -10.44
C GLU A 167 -11.74 -2.84 -11.49
N GLU A 168 -12.84 -2.12 -11.29
CA GLU A 168 -13.28 -1.05 -12.19
C GLU A 168 -12.23 0.09 -12.25
N GLN A 169 -11.76 0.55 -11.09
CA GLN A 169 -10.81 1.66 -11.00
C GLN A 169 -9.44 1.29 -11.57
N PHE A 170 -8.91 0.10 -11.26
CA PHE A 170 -7.62 -0.34 -11.81
C PHE A 170 -7.66 -0.57 -13.31
N SER A 171 -8.79 -1.03 -13.87
CA SER A 171 -8.93 -1.19 -15.32
C SER A 171 -8.86 0.15 -16.06
N SER A 172 -9.43 1.21 -15.47
CA SER A 172 -9.56 2.55 -16.06
C SER A 172 -8.39 3.50 -15.75
N MET A 173 -7.54 3.18 -14.76
CA MET A 173 -6.35 3.99 -14.46
C MET A 173 -5.35 4.05 -15.62
N GLU A 174 -4.76 5.23 -15.79
CA GLU A 174 -3.77 5.54 -16.83
C GLU A 174 -2.37 5.89 -16.27
N SER A 175 -2.19 5.87 -14.94
CA SER A 175 -0.92 6.18 -14.28
C SER A 175 -0.45 5.02 -13.41
N ALA A 176 0.79 4.56 -13.65
CA ALA A 176 1.44 3.53 -12.83
C ALA A 176 1.58 3.98 -11.38
N THR A 177 1.96 5.24 -11.15
CA THR A 177 2.09 5.85 -9.82
C THR A 177 0.77 5.85 -9.05
N HIS A 178 -0.34 6.23 -9.69
CA HIS A 178 -1.64 6.20 -9.01
C HIS A 178 -2.07 4.78 -8.62
N LEU A 179 -1.83 3.80 -9.50
CA LEU A 179 -2.15 2.40 -9.21
C LEU A 179 -1.32 1.88 -8.02
N LEU A 180 -0.02 2.20 -7.98
CA LEU A 180 0.86 1.85 -6.86
C LEU A 180 0.39 2.48 -5.55
N LEU A 181 0.06 3.78 -5.55
CA LEU A 181 -0.44 4.48 -4.35
C LEU A 181 -1.71 3.84 -3.78
N VAL A 182 -2.67 3.49 -4.65
CA VAL A 182 -3.89 2.81 -4.22
C VAL A 182 -3.58 1.42 -3.69
N LYS A 183 -2.79 0.63 -4.42
CA LYS A 183 -2.36 -0.71 -3.97
C LYS A 183 -1.77 -0.65 -2.57
N ASP A 184 -0.81 0.24 -2.35
CA ASP A 184 -0.08 0.32 -1.08
C ASP A 184 -0.98 0.72 0.08
N TYR A 185 -1.98 1.57 -0.16
CA TYR A 185 -2.96 1.91 0.86
C TYR A 185 -3.94 0.76 1.13
N VAL A 186 -4.36 0.02 0.10
CA VAL A 186 -5.23 -1.17 0.27
C VAL A 186 -4.49 -2.27 1.03
N THR A 187 -3.18 -2.45 0.82
CA THR A 187 -2.39 -3.43 1.59
C THR A 187 -2.25 -3.03 3.06
N LEU A 188 -2.11 -1.74 3.35
CA LEU A 188 -2.14 -1.20 4.73
C LEU A 188 -3.53 -1.36 5.37
N PHE A 189 -4.60 -1.03 4.64
CA PHE A 189 -5.98 -1.26 5.06
C PHE A 189 -6.22 -2.73 5.41
N GLY A 190 -5.82 -3.63 4.52
CA GLY A 190 -5.96 -5.06 4.73
C GLY A 190 -5.16 -5.55 5.94
N SER A 191 -3.90 -5.13 6.07
CA SER A 191 -3.05 -5.48 7.22
C SER A 191 -3.65 -4.97 8.54
N THR A 192 -4.30 -3.80 8.51
CA THR A 192 -5.01 -3.25 9.67
C THR A 192 -6.19 -4.14 10.04
N LEU A 193 -7.10 -4.46 9.11
CA LEU A 193 -8.30 -5.26 9.41
C LEU A 193 -8.00 -6.73 9.73
N ARG A 194 -6.89 -7.28 9.24
CA ARG A 194 -6.42 -8.60 9.64
C ARG A 194 -6.15 -8.68 11.15
N GLN A 195 -5.66 -7.61 11.77
CA GLN A 195 -5.46 -7.55 13.23
C GLN A 195 -6.79 -7.64 14.01
N TYR A 196 -7.89 -7.25 13.37
CA TYR A 196 -9.26 -7.35 13.91
C TYR A 196 -9.96 -8.66 13.50
N GLY A 197 -9.26 -9.60 12.87
CA GLY A 197 -9.76 -10.94 12.55
C GLY A 197 -10.52 -11.07 11.23
N HIS A 198 -10.48 -10.06 10.37
CA HIS A 198 -11.14 -10.11 9.06
C HIS A 198 -10.26 -10.76 7.99
N ASP A 199 -10.84 -11.61 7.15
CA ASP A 199 -10.16 -12.17 5.98
C ASP A 199 -10.13 -11.16 4.83
N ILE A 200 -8.94 -10.95 4.27
CA ILE A 200 -8.69 -9.99 3.19
C ILE A 200 -8.24 -10.67 1.89
N GLY A 201 -8.28 -12.02 1.81
CA GLY A 201 -7.78 -12.79 0.67
C GLY A 201 -8.30 -12.27 -0.67
N THR A 202 -9.62 -12.10 -0.80
CA THR A 202 -10.26 -11.61 -2.04
C THR A 202 -9.75 -10.25 -2.48
N LEU A 203 -9.51 -9.31 -1.54
CA LEU A 203 -8.98 -8.00 -1.90
C LEU A 203 -7.56 -8.09 -2.44
N LEU A 204 -6.75 -8.98 -1.84
CA LEU A 204 -5.36 -9.18 -2.28
C LEU A 204 -5.29 -9.85 -3.64
N ASP A 205 -6.18 -10.80 -3.93
CA ASP A 205 -6.27 -11.43 -5.25
C ASP A 205 -6.54 -10.39 -6.35
N VAL A 206 -7.37 -9.38 -6.08
CA VAL A 206 -7.61 -8.26 -7.02
C VAL A 206 -6.35 -7.44 -7.22
N LEU A 207 -5.62 -7.11 -6.15
CA LEU A 207 -4.34 -6.39 -6.27
C LEU A 207 -3.34 -7.19 -7.11
N ASP A 208 -3.22 -8.49 -6.84
CA ASP A 208 -2.30 -9.38 -7.58
C ASP A 208 -2.71 -9.51 -9.05
N SER A 209 -4.01 -9.55 -9.36
CA SER A 209 -4.50 -9.56 -10.75
C SER A 209 -4.14 -8.31 -11.54
N SER A 210 -3.94 -7.17 -10.86
CA SER A 210 -3.66 -5.87 -11.47
C SER A 210 -2.20 -5.65 -11.90
N HIS A 211 -1.28 -6.58 -11.57
CA HIS A 211 0.15 -6.44 -11.86
C HIS A 211 0.43 -6.24 -13.36
N GLY A 212 -0.34 -6.90 -14.22
CA GLY A 212 -0.18 -6.80 -15.66
C GLY A 212 -0.46 -5.39 -16.17
N LYS A 213 -1.52 -4.75 -15.65
CA LYS A 213 -1.90 -3.37 -15.98
C LYS A 213 -0.85 -2.38 -15.48
N TYR A 214 -0.36 -2.55 -14.24
CA TYR A 214 0.71 -1.72 -13.70
C TYR A 214 1.96 -1.74 -14.59
N HIS A 215 2.46 -2.93 -14.93
CA HIS A 215 3.65 -3.06 -15.75
C HIS A 215 3.44 -2.56 -17.19
N GLN A 216 2.23 -2.67 -17.74
CA GLN A 216 1.91 -2.06 -19.03
C GLN A 216 2.04 -0.53 -18.98
N LEU A 217 1.49 0.11 -17.95
CA LEU A 217 1.58 1.57 -17.76
C LEU A 217 3.03 2.01 -17.54
N LEU A 218 3.77 1.29 -16.70
CA LEU A 218 5.17 1.58 -16.41
C LEU A 218 6.06 1.45 -17.66
N LEU A 219 5.80 0.45 -18.51
CA LEU A 219 6.47 0.28 -19.79
C LEU A 219 6.22 1.46 -20.73
N GLU A 220 4.96 1.91 -20.86
CA GLU A 220 4.63 3.04 -21.74
C GLU A 220 5.25 4.35 -21.26
N GLU A 221 5.25 4.59 -19.94
CA GLU A 221 5.91 5.75 -19.34
C GLU A 221 7.42 5.74 -19.63
N CYS A 222 8.08 4.60 -19.43
CA CYS A 222 9.51 4.47 -19.71
C CYS A 222 9.84 4.56 -21.20
N ARG A 223 8.93 4.10 -22.08
CA ARG A 223 9.04 4.28 -23.53
C ARG A 223 9.04 5.74 -23.92
N GLN A 224 8.11 6.52 -23.38
CA GLN A 224 8.07 7.96 -23.63
C GLN A 224 9.36 8.65 -23.14
N GLN A 225 9.84 8.30 -21.94
CA GLN A 225 11.10 8.84 -21.41
C GLN A 225 12.30 8.51 -22.30
N ILE A 226 12.40 7.29 -22.84
CA ILE A 226 13.47 6.90 -23.76
C ILE A 226 13.42 7.72 -25.05
N VAL A 227 12.24 7.84 -25.66
CA VAL A 227 12.05 8.64 -26.90
C VAL A 227 12.45 10.09 -26.68
N ASP A 228 12.09 10.67 -25.53
CA ASP A 228 12.44 12.04 -25.19
C ASP A 228 13.95 12.20 -24.98
N VAL A 229 14.63 11.25 -24.32
CA VAL A 229 16.09 11.27 -24.16
C VAL A 229 16.80 11.18 -25.51
N LEU A 230 16.39 10.26 -26.38
CA LEU A 230 16.98 10.07 -27.71
C LEU A 230 16.79 11.28 -28.62
N SER A 231 15.62 11.94 -28.54
CA SER A 231 15.29 13.08 -29.38
C SER A 231 16.05 14.35 -28.97
N ASN A 232 16.45 14.44 -27.70
CA ASN A 232 17.15 15.60 -27.14
C ASN A 232 18.68 15.43 -27.06
N ASP A 233 19.21 14.23 -27.32
CA ASP A 233 20.64 13.98 -27.26
C ASP A 233 21.39 14.57 -28.47
N SER A 234 22.58 15.15 -28.22
CA SER A 234 23.42 15.69 -29.29
C SER A 234 24.35 14.66 -29.91
N TYR A 235 24.42 13.44 -29.34
CA TYR A 235 25.34 12.36 -29.73
C TYR A 235 26.83 12.73 -29.65
N ASP A 236 27.17 13.83 -28.97
CA ASP A 236 28.54 14.23 -28.70
C ASP A 236 29.10 13.51 -27.47
N GLN A 237 30.42 13.36 -27.42
CA GLN A 237 31.09 12.83 -26.23
C GLN A 237 30.84 13.72 -25.01
N MET A 238 30.42 13.10 -23.91
CA MET A 238 30.08 13.82 -22.69
C MET A 238 31.34 14.32 -21.97
N LEU A 239 31.41 15.63 -21.70
CA LEU A 239 32.49 16.27 -20.95
C LEU A 239 32.16 16.34 -19.46
N ILE A 240 32.91 15.62 -18.64
CA ILE A 240 32.76 15.57 -17.18
C ILE A 240 33.85 16.43 -16.54
N LYS A 241 33.43 17.48 -15.81
CA LYS A 241 34.37 18.47 -15.25
C LYS A 241 34.77 18.21 -13.81
N LYS A 242 33.97 17.44 -13.06
CA LYS A 242 34.16 17.21 -11.62
C LYS A 242 34.10 15.72 -11.31
N GLU A 243 34.85 15.35 -10.28
CA GLU A 243 34.82 14.03 -9.65
C GLU A 243 33.40 13.62 -9.24
N THR A 244 32.65 14.49 -8.57
CA THR A 244 31.26 14.21 -8.15
C THR A 244 30.34 13.85 -9.32
N ASP A 245 30.55 14.47 -10.47
CA ASP A 245 29.72 14.21 -11.66
C ASP A 245 30.11 12.86 -12.29
N TYR A 246 31.40 12.50 -12.23
CA TYR A 246 31.89 11.18 -12.64
C TYR A 246 31.36 10.06 -11.76
N GLU A 247 31.34 10.24 -10.44
CA GLU A 247 30.76 9.28 -9.51
C GLU A 247 29.28 9.02 -9.82
N ASN A 248 28.50 10.10 -10.02
CA ASN A 248 27.06 10.01 -10.25
C ASN A 248 26.68 9.46 -11.63
N VAL A 249 27.54 9.63 -12.64
CA VAL A 249 27.21 9.29 -14.05
C VAL A 249 27.93 8.02 -14.51
N VAL A 250 29.17 7.79 -14.08
CA VAL A 250 30.01 6.68 -14.57
C VAL A 250 30.08 5.58 -13.53
N LEU A 251 30.49 5.88 -12.30
CA LEU A 251 30.64 4.86 -11.26
C LEU A 251 29.28 4.29 -10.82
N SER A 252 28.27 5.16 -10.67
CA SER A 252 26.93 4.75 -10.20
C SER A 252 26.27 3.69 -11.10
N PHE A 253 26.65 3.65 -12.38
CA PHE A 253 26.15 2.71 -13.39
C PHE A 253 27.22 1.69 -13.86
N ASN A 254 28.40 1.67 -13.23
CA ASN A 254 29.54 0.82 -13.61
C ASN A 254 29.94 0.96 -15.09
N LEU A 255 29.98 2.19 -15.61
CA LEU A 255 30.36 2.50 -17.00
C LEU A 255 31.86 2.75 -17.18
N GLN A 256 32.67 2.56 -16.13
CA GLN A 256 34.11 2.82 -16.15
C GLN A 256 34.84 1.81 -17.05
N THR A 257 35.87 2.28 -17.75
CA THR A 257 36.73 1.43 -18.58
C THR A 257 37.99 0.98 -17.84
N SER A 258 38.32 1.63 -16.72
CA SER A 258 39.48 1.34 -15.88
C SER A 258 39.12 1.59 -14.42
N ASP A 259 39.79 0.87 -13.51
CA ASP A 259 39.65 1.03 -12.06
C ASP A 259 40.45 2.23 -11.51
N ILE A 260 41.18 2.94 -12.39
CA ILE A 260 41.97 4.12 -12.03
C ILE A 260 41.14 5.38 -12.27
N MET A 261 41.11 6.26 -11.27
CA MET A 261 40.47 7.58 -11.35
C MET A 261 41.06 8.40 -12.50
N PRO A 262 40.25 8.90 -13.46
CA PRO A 262 40.75 9.73 -14.54
C PRO A 262 41.06 11.15 -14.08
N ASP A 263 41.94 11.83 -14.83
CA ASP A 263 42.17 13.26 -14.67
C ASP A 263 40.99 14.08 -15.23
N PHE A 264 40.64 15.18 -14.55
CA PHE A 264 39.55 16.07 -14.97
C PHE A 264 40.08 17.30 -15.71
N PRO A 265 39.40 17.74 -16.80
CA PRO A 265 38.12 17.25 -17.31
C PRO A 265 38.25 15.94 -18.11
N TYR A 266 37.36 14.98 -17.80
CA TYR A 266 37.29 13.67 -18.45
C TYR A 266 36.30 13.71 -19.61
N VAL A 267 36.66 13.10 -20.74
CA VAL A 267 35.76 12.94 -21.91
C VAL A 267 35.31 11.49 -21.97
N ALA A 268 34.02 11.25 -21.76
CA ALA A 268 33.46 9.90 -21.78
C ALA A 268 33.34 9.36 -23.22
N PRO A 269 33.46 8.03 -23.42
CA PRO A 269 33.32 7.41 -24.74
C PRO A 269 31.86 7.34 -25.23
N PHE A 270 30.92 7.95 -24.51
CA PHE A 270 29.48 7.95 -24.78
C PHE A 270 28.90 9.36 -24.62
N SER A 271 27.70 9.57 -25.16
CA SER A 271 26.91 10.78 -24.96
C SER A 271 26.07 10.72 -23.67
N SER A 272 25.41 11.83 -23.32
CA SER A 272 24.47 11.91 -22.19
C SER A 272 23.34 10.89 -22.26
N MET A 273 22.97 10.43 -23.46
CA MET A 273 21.98 9.38 -23.68
C MET A 273 22.23 8.12 -22.84
N VAL A 274 23.48 7.62 -22.78
CA VAL A 274 23.78 6.34 -22.13
C VAL A 274 23.44 6.36 -20.63
N PRO A 275 23.99 7.27 -19.80
CA PRO A 275 23.64 7.33 -18.39
C PRO A 275 22.15 7.64 -18.14
N ASP A 276 21.51 8.44 -19.00
CA ASP A 276 20.08 8.72 -18.88
C ASP A 276 19.21 7.49 -19.15
N VAL A 277 19.53 6.70 -20.19
CA VAL A 277 18.86 5.41 -20.44
C VAL A 277 19.09 4.44 -19.30
N CYS A 278 20.31 4.33 -18.77
CA CYS A 278 20.61 3.50 -17.59
C CYS A 278 19.78 3.91 -16.37
N ARG A 279 19.56 5.22 -16.17
CA ARG A 279 18.71 5.76 -15.10
C ARG A 279 17.25 5.34 -15.29
N ILE A 280 16.71 5.40 -16.52
CA ILE A 280 15.35 4.96 -16.82
C ILE A 280 15.20 3.45 -16.55
N VAL A 281 16.14 2.62 -17.03
CA VAL A 281 16.13 1.15 -16.78
C VAL A 281 16.14 0.86 -15.28
N ARG A 282 17.00 1.55 -14.50
CA ARG A 282 17.06 1.38 -13.05
C ARG A 282 15.75 1.80 -12.37
N SER A 283 15.15 2.90 -12.84
CA SER A 283 13.85 3.37 -12.35
C SER A 283 12.73 2.37 -12.64
N PHE A 284 12.73 1.75 -13.83
CA PHE A 284 11.80 0.69 -14.20
C PHE A 284 11.92 -0.51 -13.28
N ILE A 285 13.14 -1.02 -13.07
CA ILE A 285 13.40 -2.14 -12.16
C ILE A 285 12.94 -1.81 -10.75
N LYS A 286 13.26 -0.61 -10.25
CA LYS A 286 12.81 -0.15 -8.94
C LYS A 286 11.29 -0.14 -8.84
N GLY A 287 10.59 0.47 -9.80
CA GLY A 287 9.13 0.51 -9.81
C GLY A 287 8.49 -0.89 -9.82
N SER A 288 9.03 -1.80 -10.64
CA SER A 288 8.60 -3.20 -10.66
C SER A 288 8.81 -3.91 -9.31
N VAL A 289 9.96 -3.68 -8.66
CA VAL A 289 10.24 -4.23 -7.33
C VAL A 289 9.30 -3.62 -6.30
N ASP A 290 9.16 -2.28 -6.23
CA ASP A 290 8.28 -1.58 -5.30
C ASP A 290 6.82 -2.07 -5.43
N TYR A 291 6.35 -2.30 -6.65
CA TYR A 291 5.03 -2.87 -6.89
C TYR A 291 4.89 -4.29 -6.33
N LEU A 292 5.93 -5.11 -6.43
CA LEU A 292 5.90 -6.49 -5.92
C LEU A 292 6.21 -6.58 -4.42
N SER A 293 6.89 -5.59 -3.85
CA SER A 293 7.49 -5.63 -2.50
C SER A 293 6.52 -5.62 -1.33
N HIS A 294 5.20 -5.50 -1.54
CA HIS A 294 4.24 -5.40 -0.43
C HIS A 294 2.88 -6.05 -0.72
N GLY A 295 2.90 -7.17 -1.44
CA GLY A 295 1.76 -8.08 -1.64
C GLY A 295 2.00 -9.45 -0.99
N ILE A 296 0.95 -10.26 -0.85
CA ILE A 296 1.04 -11.64 -0.30
C ILE A 296 1.67 -12.62 -1.29
N GLY A 297 2.16 -12.13 -2.43
CA GLY A 297 3.00 -12.82 -3.39
C GLY A 297 4.35 -13.34 -2.86
N ILE A 298 4.43 -13.81 -1.62
CA ILE A 298 5.47 -14.71 -1.08
C ILE A 298 5.68 -15.92 -2.03
N ASN A 299 4.66 -16.29 -2.82
CA ASN A 299 4.71 -17.37 -3.79
C ASN A 299 5.13 -16.95 -5.21
N MET A 300 5.19 -15.66 -5.52
CA MET A 300 5.70 -15.20 -6.81
C MET A 300 7.20 -14.98 -6.69
N ASN A 301 7.96 -15.62 -7.59
CA ASN A 301 9.37 -15.30 -7.74
C ASN A 301 9.49 -13.89 -8.34
N VAL A 302 9.58 -12.88 -7.48
CA VAL A 302 9.70 -11.45 -7.82
C VAL A 302 10.74 -11.26 -8.91
N PHE A 303 11.86 -11.96 -8.80
CA PHE A 303 12.94 -11.90 -9.76
C PHE A 303 12.54 -12.38 -11.16
N ASP A 304 11.79 -13.48 -11.28
CA ASP A 304 11.34 -13.98 -12.59
C ASP A 304 10.33 -13.02 -13.24
N VAL A 305 9.45 -12.42 -12.43
CA VAL A 305 8.48 -11.44 -12.90
C VAL A 305 9.18 -10.17 -13.39
N VAL A 306 10.08 -9.60 -12.58
CA VAL A 306 10.86 -8.40 -12.94
C VAL A 306 11.70 -8.68 -14.19
N ARG A 307 12.38 -9.83 -14.26
CA ARG A 307 13.16 -10.24 -15.44
C ARG A 307 12.31 -10.27 -16.69
N LYS A 308 11.14 -10.92 -16.64
CA LYS A 308 10.22 -11.01 -17.80
C LYS A 308 9.83 -9.63 -18.34
N TYR A 309 9.49 -8.69 -17.45
CA TYR A 309 9.11 -7.34 -17.86
C TYR A 309 10.31 -6.49 -18.29
N LEU A 310 11.49 -6.72 -17.69
CA LEU A 310 12.74 -6.09 -18.12
C LEU A 310 13.16 -6.56 -19.51
N ASP A 311 13.08 -7.85 -19.80
CA ASP A 311 13.36 -8.40 -21.14
C ASP A 311 12.43 -7.76 -22.18
N LYS A 312 11.14 -7.65 -21.84
CA LYS A 312 10.16 -6.96 -22.68
C LYS A 312 10.52 -5.49 -22.90
N PHE A 313 10.92 -4.78 -21.84
CA PHE A 313 11.35 -3.39 -21.94
C PHE A 313 12.57 -3.24 -22.86
N LEU A 314 13.60 -4.07 -22.68
CA LEU A 314 14.82 -3.99 -23.48
C LEU A 314 14.57 -4.34 -24.95
N ILE A 315 13.72 -5.35 -25.23
CA ILE A 315 13.43 -5.79 -26.59
C ILE A 315 12.44 -4.86 -27.29
N ASP A 316 11.30 -4.58 -26.67
CA ASP A 316 10.18 -3.88 -27.34
C ASP A 316 10.36 -2.36 -27.33
N VAL A 317 11.06 -1.82 -26.33
CA VAL A 317 11.28 -0.37 -26.21
C VAL A 317 12.67 -0.03 -26.69
N LEU A 318 13.71 -0.45 -25.97
CA LEU A 318 15.06 0.03 -26.22
C LEU A 318 15.56 -0.35 -27.62
N ASN A 319 15.51 -1.64 -27.99
CA ASN A 319 15.95 -2.08 -29.32
C ASN A 319 15.10 -1.45 -30.44
N ALA A 320 13.79 -1.35 -30.26
CA ALA A 320 12.91 -0.77 -31.28
C ALA A 320 13.13 0.74 -31.46
N THR A 321 13.54 1.47 -30.41
CA THR A 321 13.85 2.91 -30.50
C THR A 321 15.24 3.20 -31.05
N LEU A 322 16.18 2.24 -30.95
CA LEU A 322 17.55 2.39 -31.43
C LEU A 322 17.77 1.91 -32.89
N LEU A 323 16.85 1.10 -33.41
CA LEU A 323 16.86 0.56 -34.79
C LEU A 323 16.06 1.45 -35.75
#